data_AF-A0A6J4H1L8-F1
#
_entry.id   AF-A0A6J4H1L8-F1
#
_cell.length_a   1.000
_cell.length_b   1.000
_cell.length_c   1.000
_cell.angle_alpha   90.00
_cell.angle_beta   90.00
_cell.angle_gamma   90.00
#
_symmetry.space_group_name_H-M   'P 1'
#
loop_
_entity.id
_entity.type
_entity.pdbx_description
1 polymer ?
#
loop_
_entity_poly.entity_id
_entity_poly.type
_entity_poly.pdbx_seq_one_letter_code
_entity_poly.pdbx_strand_id
1 'polypeptide(L)'
;MSIAAEVTIAAPVDRVWHALRDRAELRRWHGWAADSLDAEIEEIYFAQAIVDDEKHTLITSGTRIEVSEGTRVTFAMTSPPEDPMWDGWYETIADGWVAFAQQLRFALERHPGEDRTTVYLEGPQEQAVTAAVGERYGTAGLTGTVWFRTERLLGLTVDSWGDGLLVLMPDSAVLTAYGTTPELA
;
A
#
# COMPACT_ATOMS: atom_id res chain seq x y z
N MET A 1 1.75 1.14 -21.09
CA MET A 1 1.41 0.95 -19.68
C MET A 1 2.43 0.02 -19.06
N SER A 2 3.04 0.40 -17.93
CA SER A 2 3.89 -0.50 -17.15
C SER A 2 3.16 -0.91 -15.88
N ILE A 3 3.39 -2.13 -15.42
CA ILE A 3 2.83 -2.60 -14.15
C ILE A 3 3.70 -2.05 -13.03
N ALA A 4 3.13 -1.20 -12.18
CA ALA A 4 3.80 -0.70 -10.98
C ALA A 4 3.74 -1.75 -9.86
N ALA A 5 2.54 -2.32 -9.64
CA ALA A 5 2.33 -3.33 -8.62
C ALA A 5 1.33 -4.38 -9.08
N GLU A 6 1.53 -5.61 -8.63
CA GLU A 6 0.58 -6.70 -8.76
C GLU A 6 0.59 -7.53 -7.48
N VAL A 7 -0.58 -7.73 -6.88
CA VAL A 7 -0.75 -8.51 -5.65
C VAL A 7 -1.96 -9.42 -5.77
N THR A 8 -1.84 -10.65 -5.26
CA THR A 8 -3.00 -11.52 -5.03
C THR A 8 -3.44 -11.33 -3.59
N ILE A 9 -4.73 -11.05 -3.39
CA ILE A 9 -5.30 -10.80 -2.06
C ILE A 9 -6.20 -11.97 -1.67
N ALA A 10 -5.98 -12.58 -0.51
CA ALA A 10 -6.80 -13.68 0.00
C ALA A 10 -8.16 -13.22 0.57
N ALA A 11 -8.93 -12.47 -0.21
CA ALA A 11 -10.29 -11.99 0.10
C ALA A 11 -11.15 -11.98 -1.17
N PRO A 12 -12.48 -12.16 -1.10
CA PRO A 12 -13.36 -12.18 -2.28
C PRO A 12 -13.24 -10.91 -3.14
N VAL A 13 -13.43 -11.03 -4.47
CA VAL A 13 -13.34 -9.92 -5.43
C VAL A 13 -14.19 -8.73 -4.98
N ASP A 14 -15.44 -8.97 -4.61
CA ASP A 14 -16.36 -7.92 -4.16
C ASP A 14 -15.86 -7.18 -2.91
N ARG A 15 -15.16 -7.86 -2.00
CA ARG A 15 -14.58 -7.21 -0.81
C ARG A 15 -13.38 -6.36 -1.18
N VAL A 16 -12.52 -6.85 -2.07
CA VAL A 16 -11.37 -6.09 -2.58
C VAL A 16 -11.84 -4.87 -3.35
N TRP A 17 -12.85 -5.04 -4.23
CA TRP A 17 -13.44 -3.95 -4.98
C TRP A 17 -14.11 -2.92 -4.07
N HIS A 18 -14.89 -3.38 -3.08
CA HIS A 18 -15.49 -2.48 -2.09
C HIS A 18 -14.43 -1.66 -1.34
N ALA A 19 -13.29 -2.25 -0.99
CA ALA A 19 -12.19 -1.55 -0.33
C ALA A 19 -11.52 -0.45 -1.19
N LEU A 20 -11.68 -0.49 -2.51
CA LEU A 20 -11.23 0.53 -3.46
C LEU A 20 -12.30 1.60 -3.77
N ARG A 21 -13.55 1.37 -3.37
CA ARG A 21 -14.70 2.21 -3.73
C ARG A 21 -15.39 2.87 -2.55
N ASP A 22 -15.20 2.36 -1.34
CA ASP A 22 -15.78 2.94 -0.14
C ASP A 22 -14.78 3.83 0.61
N ARG A 23 -15.22 5.03 1.00
CA ARG A 23 -14.35 6.03 1.67
C ARG A 23 -13.94 5.60 3.07
N ALA A 24 -14.77 4.85 3.79
CA ALA A 24 -14.42 4.37 5.11
C ALA A 24 -13.43 3.20 4.99
N GLU A 25 -13.63 2.29 4.04
CA GLU A 25 -12.66 1.23 3.79
C GLU A 25 -11.32 1.79 3.28
N LEU A 26 -11.31 2.81 2.40
CA LEU A 26 -10.08 3.48 1.96
C LEU A 26 -9.26 4.05 3.12
N ARG A 27 -9.91 4.67 4.13
CA ARG A 27 -9.21 5.16 5.32
C ARG A 27 -8.50 4.07 6.11
N ARG A 28 -8.97 2.82 6.01
CA ARG A 28 -8.38 1.68 6.72
C ARG A 28 -7.13 1.13 6.07
N TRP A 29 -6.70 1.61 4.89
CA TRP A 29 -5.48 1.09 4.26
C TRP A 29 -4.70 2.09 3.38
N HIS A 30 -5.33 3.14 2.83
CA HIS A 30 -4.68 4.08 1.91
C HIS A 30 -4.08 5.30 2.61
N GLY A 31 -2.83 5.65 2.30
CA GLY A 31 -2.16 6.84 2.82
C GLY A 31 -1.73 6.70 4.28
N TRP A 32 -1.45 7.83 4.93
CA TRP A 32 -1.02 7.94 6.33
C TRP A 32 -1.88 8.93 7.12
N ALA A 33 -1.72 8.99 8.45
CA ALA A 33 -2.48 9.93 9.26
C ALA A 33 -2.02 11.36 8.98
N ALA A 34 -2.87 12.11 8.29
CA ALA A 34 -2.71 13.53 8.01
C ALA A 34 -4.10 14.17 7.88
N ASP A 35 -4.22 15.45 8.21
CA ASP A 35 -5.47 16.20 8.04
C ASP A 35 -5.94 16.24 6.57
N SER A 36 -5.01 16.02 5.63
CA SER A 36 -5.26 15.98 4.18
C SER A 36 -5.75 14.62 3.67
N LEU A 37 -5.74 13.55 4.47
CA LEU A 37 -6.01 12.18 4.00
C LEU A 37 -7.38 12.08 3.29
N ASP A 38 -8.40 12.73 3.84
CA ASP A 38 -9.75 12.72 3.26
C ASP A 38 -9.80 13.40 1.89
N ALA A 39 -9.06 14.49 1.73
CA ALA A 39 -8.98 15.21 0.46
C ALA A 39 -8.17 14.41 -0.57
N GLU A 40 -7.10 13.74 -0.14
CA GLU A 40 -6.30 12.86 -0.99
C GLU A 40 -7.13 11.66 -1.48
N ILE A 41 -7.89 11.01 -0.58
CA ILE A 41 -8.83 9.94 -0.95
C ILE A 41 -9.84 10.43 -1.99
N GLU A 42 -10.40 11.62 -1.79
CA GLU A 42 -11.38 12.19 -2.73
C GLU A 42 -10.73 12.42 -4.11
N GLU A 43 -9.57 13.06 -4.15
CA GLU A 43 -8.87 13.38 -5.40
C GLU A 43 -8.49 12.12 -6.17
N ILE A 44 -7.87 11.14 -5.48
CA ILE A 44 -7.36 9.92 -6.11
C ILE A 44 -8.51 8.96 -6.47
N TYR A 45 -9.50 8.74 -5.62
CA TYR A 45 -10.46 7.64 -5.86
C TYR A 45 -11.82 8.08 -6.39
N PHE A 46 -12.12 9.39 -6.45
CA PHE A 46 -13.46 9.86 -6.77
C PHE A 46 -13.52 11.06 -7.74
N ALA A 47 -12.75 12.14 -7.51
CA ALA A 47 -12.93 13.41 -8.22
C ALA A 47 -12.77 13.29 -9.74
N GLN A 48 -11.77 12.53 -10.20
CA GLN A 48 -11.48 12.31 -11.62
C GLN A 48 -11.41 10.83 -12.00
N ALA A 49 -11.94 9.97 -11.14
CA ALA A 49 -11.92 8.53 -11.33
C ALA A 49 -12.90 8.10 -12.44
N ILE A 50 -12.42 7.32 -13.40
CA ILE A 50 -13.27 6.61 -14.37
C ILE A 50 -13.45 5.18 -13.86
N VAL A 51 -14.69 4.80 -13.57
CA VAL A 51 -15.04 3.52 -12.93
C VAL A 51 -15.89 2.67 -13.85
N ASP A 52 -15.55 1.38 -13.93
CA ASP A 52 -16.36 0.33 -14.54
C ASP A 52 -16.53 -0.77 -13.48
N ASP A 53 -17.66 -0.71 -12.76
CA ASP A 53 -17.97 -1.67 -11.69
C ASP A 53 -18.19 -3.09 -12.20
N GLU A 54 -18.73 -3.26 -13.42
CA GLU A 54 -18.93 -4.59 -14.02
C GLU A 54 -17.59 -5.27 -14.31
N LYS A 55 -16.56 -4.49 -14.65
CA LYS A 55 -15.20 -4.97 -14.91
C LYS A 55 -14.23 -4.77 -13.75
N HIS A 56 -14.71 -4.34 -12.58
CA HIS A 56 -13.89 -4.00 -11.41
C HIS A 56 -12.63 -3.20 -11.76
N THR A 57 -12.82 -2.16 -12.59
CA THR A 57 -11.75 -1.32 -13.11
C THR A 57 -11.93 0.11 -12.65
N LEU A 58 -10.85 0.72 -12.17
CA LEU A 58 -10.74 2.13 -11.80
C LEU A 58 -9.56 2.74 -12.55
N ILE A 59 -9.76 3.87 -13.23
CA ILE A 59 -8.66 4.67 -13.80
C ILE A 59 -8.58 5.98 -13.04
N THR A 60 -7.42 6.29 -12.49
CA THR A 60 -7.16 7.50 -11.72
C THR A 60 -5.69 7.91 -11.81
N SER A 61 -5.40 9.22 -11.84
CA SER A 61 -4.03 9.76 -11.76
C SER A 61 -3.04 9.11 -12.73
N GLY A 62 -3.50 8.75 -13.94
CA GLY A 62 -2.67 8.03 -14.91
C GLY A 62 -2.40 6.56 -14.56
N THR A 63 -3.19 5.94 -13.68
CA THR A 63 -3.07 4.54 -13.27
C THR A 63 -4.39 3.82 -13.46
N ARG A 64 -4.35 2.65 -14.10
CA ARG A 64 -5.45 1.69 -14.14
C ARG A 64 -5.28 0.70 -12.99
N ILE A 65 -6.26 0.64 -12.12
CA ILE A 65 -6.40 -0.35 -11.05
C ILE A 65 -7.47 -1.35 -11.50
N GLU A 66 -7.14 -2.64 -11.48
CA GLU A 66 -8.06 -3.71 -11.90
C GLU A 66 -8.06 -4.83 -10.87
N VAL A 67 -9.25 -5.32 -10.51
CA VAL A 67 -9.41 -6.53 -9.69
C VAL A 67 -9.93 -7.65 -10.58
N SER A 68 -9.07 -8.63 -10.85
CA SER A 68 -9.36 -9.74 -11.76
C SER A 68 -9.68 -11.05 -11.01
N GLU A 69 -9.97 -12.11 -11.77
CA GLU A 69 -10.22 -13.44 -11.22
C GLU A 69 -9.05 -13.92 -10.32
N GLY A 70 -9.38 -14.73 -9.32
CA GLY A 70 -8.39 -15.12 -8.31
C GLY A 70 -7.86 -13.94 -7.50
N THR A 71 -8.61 -12.84 -7.44
CA THR A 71 -8.42 -11.68 -6.55
C THR A 71 -7.05 -11.03 -6.70
N ARG A 72 -6.55 -11.07 -7.94
CA ARG A 72 -5.35 -10.35 -8.37
C ARG A 72 -5.70 -8.90 -8.64
N VAL A 73 -5.04 -8.02 -7.91
CA VAL A 73 -5.11 -6.57 -8.07
C VAL A 73 -3.88 -6.07 -8.79
N THR A 74 -4.08 -5.37 -9.90
CA THR A 74 -3.01 -4.83 -10.72
C THR A 74 -3.10 -3.31 -10.78
N PHE A 75 -1.98 -2.64 -10.52
CA PHE A 75 -1.79 -1.20 -10.67
C PHE A 75 -0.91 -0.96 -11.89
N ALA A 76 -1.53 -0.55 -13.00
CA ALA A 76 -0.87 -0.34 -14.28
C ALA A 76 -0.83 1.15 -14.63
N MET A 77 0.36 1.75 -14.56
CA MET A 77 0.58 3.15 -14.87
C MET A 77 0.57 3.37 -16.39
N THR A 78 -0.05 4.46 -16.83
CA THR A 78 0.10 4.99 -18.18
C THR A 78 1.55 5.36 -18.39
N SER A 79 2.09 5.05 -19.57
CA SER A 79 3.48 5.39 -19.89
C SER A 79 3.69 6.90 -19.71
N PRO A 80 4.78 7.32 -19.06
CA PRO A 80 5.06 8.73 -18.89
C PRO A 80 5.35 9.35 -20.27
N PRO A 81 5.25 10.69 -20.41
CA PRO A 81 5.84 11.38 -21.56
C PRO A 81 7.31 10.99 -21.73
N GLU A 82 7.85 11.01 -22.96
CA GLU A 82 9.29 10.79 -23.25
C GLU A 82 10.18 11.96 -22.76
N ASP A 83 9.94 12.43 -21.55
CA ASP A 83 10.65 13.54 -20.93
C ASP A 83 11.44 13.00 -19.72
N PRO A 84 12.79 13.04 -19.77
CA PRO A 84 13.67 12.53 -18.70
C PRO A 84 13.43 13.17 -17.32
N MET A 85 12.78 14.33 -17.25
CA MET A 85 12.35 14.92 -15.98
C MET A 85 11.37 14.02 -15.23
N TRP A 86 10.62 13.16 -15.93
CA TRP A 86 9.66 12.24 -15.35
C TRP A 86 10.29 10.99 -14.76
N ASP A 87 11.51 10.59 -15.15
CA ASP A 87 12.07 9.28 -14.77
C ASP A 87 12.13 9.09 -13.25
N GLY A 88 12.64 10.08 -12.50
CA GLY A 88 12.71 10.02 -11.03
C GLY A 88 11.34 10.13 -10.34
N TRP A 89 10.41 10.89 -10.92
CA TRP A 89 9.04 11.00 -10.40
C TRP A 89 8.24 9.73 -10.66
N TYR A 90 8.46 9.09 -11.81
CA TYR A 90 7.77 7.87 -12.22
C TYR A 90 8.09 6.71 -11.30
N GLU A 91 9.37 6.51 -10.96
CA GLU A 91 9.79 5.50 -9.99
C GLU A 91 9.18 5.75 -8.61
N THR A 92 9.18 7.02 -8.18
CA THR A 92 8.58 7.41 -6.88
C THR A 92 7.07 7.12 -6.84
N ILE A 93 6.35 7.41 -7.93
CA ILE A 93 4.92 7.10 -8.03
C ILE A 93 4.69 5.59 -8.07
N ALA A 94 5.53 4.83 -8.79
CA ALA A 94 5.44 3.37 -8.83
C ALA A 94 5.68 2.75 -7.45
N ASP A 95 6.70 3.21 -6.73
CA ASP A 95 7.00 2.82 -5.35
C ASP A 95 5.80 3.08 -4.42
N GLY A 96 5.14 4.23 -4.55
CA GLY A 96 3.91 4.56 -3.84
C GLY A 96 2.77 3.58 -4.14
N TRP A 97 2.55 3.22 -5.41
CA TRP A 97 1.54 2.23 -5.79
C TRP A 97 1.86 0.83 -5.25
N VAL A 98 3.13 0.43 -5.20
CA VAL A 98 3.54 -0.83 -4.56
C VAL A 98 3.21 -0.82 -3.08
N ALA A 99 3.56 0.26 -2.36
CA ALA A 99 3.25 0.40 -0.95
C ALA A 99 1.73 0.30 -0.70
N PHE A 100 0.92 1.05 -1.46
CA PHE A 100 -0.53 1.03 -1.37
C PHE A 100 -1.14 -0.34 -1.68
N ALA A 101 -0.65 -1.04 -2.71
CA ALA A 101 -1.10 -2.41 -3.02
C ALA A 101 -0.84 -3.38 -1.87
N GLN A 102 0.33 -3.27 -1.22
CA GLN A 102 0.70 -4.12 -0.10
C GLN A 102 -0.05 -3.75 1.19
N GLN A 103 -0.34 -2.46 1.42
CA GLN A 103 -1.17 -2.01 2.53
C GLN A 103 -2.62 -2.49 2.37
N LEU A 104 -3.20 -2.39 1.18
CA LEU A 104 -4.53 -2.95 0.86
C LEU A 104 -4.57 -4.44 1.16
N ARG A 105 -3.59 -5.20 0.64
CA ARG A 105 -3.49 -6.64 0.89
C ARG A 105 -3.40 -6.95 2.38
N PHE A 106 -2.53 -6.22 3.10
CA PHE A 106 -2.33 -6.42 4.53
C PHE A 106 -3.60 -6.16 5.33
N ALA A 107 -4.28 -5.03 5.07
CA ALA A 107 -5.54 -4.68 5.73
C ALA A 107 -6.60 -5.76 5.53
N LEU A 108 -6.77 -6.25 4.30
CA LEU A 108 -7.83 -7.22 3.98
C LEU A 108 -7.52 -8.64 4.46
N GLU A 109 -6.25 -9.06 4.47
CA GLU A 109 -5.85 -10.42 4.87
C GLU A 109 -5.63 -10.56 6.39
N ARG A 110 -5.18 -9.50 7.06
CA ARG A 110 -4.75 -9.57 8.46
C ARG A 110 -5.71 -8.87 9.42
N HIS A 111 -6.28 -7.74 9.00
CA HIS A 111 -7.04 -6.82 9.86
C HIS A 111 -8.38 -6.38 9.24
N PRO A 112 -9.23 -7.32 8.79
CA PRO A 112 -10.40 -6.98 8.00
C PRO A 112 -11.40 -6.14 8.79
N GLY A 113 -11.62 -4.90 8.34
CA GLY A 113 -12.59 -3.97 8.93
C GLY A 113 -12.11 -3.25 10.18
N GLU A 114 -10.85 -3.44 10.58
CA GLU A 114 -10.25 -2.72 11.71
C GLU A 114 -9.80 -1.33 11.27
N ASP A 115 -9.94 -0.37 12.20
CA ASP A 115 -9.35 0.95 12.02
C ASP A 115 -7.84 0.90 12.29
N ARG A 116 -7.12 1.92 11.82
CA ARG A 116 -5.66 1.97 11.88
C ARG A 116 -5.11 3.29 12.36
N THR A 117 -3.89 3.24 12.89
CA THR A 117 -3.03 4.39 13.12
C THR A 117 -1.82 4.26 12.19
N THR A 118 -1.54 5.30 11.40
CA THR A 118 -0.41 5.30 10.46
C THR A 118 0.48 6.50 10.65
N VAL A 119 1.79 6.27 10.82
CA VAL A 119 2.82 7.30 10.93
C VAL A 119 3.69 7.30 9.68
N TYR A 120 3.94 8.48 9.13
CA TYR A 120 4.89 8.70 8.06
C TYR A 120 6.18 9.29 8.62
N LEU A 121 7.32 8.73 8.24
CA LEU A 121 8.65 9.21 8.59
C LEU A 121 9.39 9.57 7.31
N GLU A 122 9.81 10.82 7.19
CA GLU A 122 10.64 11.29 6.09
C GLU A 122 12.12 11.00 6.39
N GLY A 123 12.87 10.60 5.36
CA GLY A 123 14.32 10.44 5.42
C GLY A 123 14.79 9.09 4.89
N PRO A 124 16.09 8.98 4.58
CA PRO A 124 16.67 7.80 3.95
C PRO A 124 16.49 6.56 4.84
N GLN A 125 16.08 5.44 4.23
CA GLN A 125 15.91 4.17 4.93
C GLN A 125 16.95 3.14 4.49
N GLU A 126 17.55 2.44 5.46
CA GLU A 126 18.44 1.31 5.19
C GLU A 126 17.69 -0.02 5.35
N GLN A 127 17.74 -0.86 4.32
CA GLN A 127 17.19 -2.22 4.39
C GLN A 127 18.18 -3.17 5.09
N ALA A 128 18.15 -3.21 6.42
CA ALA A 128 19.05 -4.06 7.21
C ALA A 128 18.61 -5.54 7.32
N VAL A 129 17.36 -5.88 6.95
CA VAL A 129 16.83 -7.25 7.02
C VAL A 129 17.17 -8.00 5.74
N THR A 130 17.81 -9.17 5.87
CA THR A 130 18.18 -10.06 4.75
C THR A 130 17.31 -11.31 4.62
N ALA A 131 16.41 -11.55 5.59
CA ALA A 131 15.48 -12.69 5.56
C ALA A 131 14.59 -12.67 4.30
N ALA A 132 14.20 -13.86 3.84
CA ALA A 132 13.32 -14.02 2.69
C ALA A 132 11.86 -13.71 3.05
N VAL A 133 11.04 -13.44 2.03
CA VAL A 133 9.58 -13.22 2.21
C VAL A 133 8.95 -14.43 2.89
N GLY A 134 8.16 -14.20 3.94
CA GLY A 134 7.54 -15.24 4.77
C GLY A 134 8.43 -15.77 5.90
N GLU A 135 9.72 -15.41 5.94
CA GLU A 135 10.61 -15.78 7.04
C GLU A 135 10.55 -14.76 8.18
N ARG A 136 10.84 -15.23 9.39
CA ARG A 136 10.96 -14.36 10.56
C ARG A 136 12.26 -13.57 10.52
N TYR A 137 12.21 -12.36 11.07
CA TYR A 137 13.39 -11.53 11.29
C TYR A 137 13.47 -11.05 12.75
N GLY A 138 14.66 -10.60 13.13
CA GLY A 138 14.89 -9.83 14.36
C GLY A 138 16.03 -8.84 14.14
N THR A 139 15.75 -7.54 14.27
CA THR A 139 16.76 -6.48 14.12
C THR A 139 16.31 -5.20 14.82
N ALA A 140 17.25 -4.40 15.34
CA ALA A 140 16.98 -3.12 16.00
C ALA A 140 15.87 -3.17 17.07
N GLY A 141 15.73 -4.30 17.78
CA GLY A 141 14.68 -4.50 18.80
C GLY A 141 13.28 -4.84 18.25
N LEU A 142 13.12 -4.94 16.92
CA LEU A 142 11.88 -5.36 16.27
C LEU A 142 11.95 -6.82 15.83
N THR A 143 10.81 -7.51 15.92
CA THR A 143 10.61 -8.85 15.38
C THR A 143 9.31 -8.91 14.58
N GLY A 144 9.27 -9.84 13.63
CA GLY A 144 8.08 -10.16 12.88
C GLY A 144 8.45 -10.99 11.66
N THR A 145 7.71 -10.82 10.56
CA THR A 145 7.86 -11.59 9.33
C THR A 145 8.07 -10.65 8.15
N VAL A 146 8.90 -11.04 7.18
CA VAL A 146 9.03 -10.28 5.93
C VAL A 146 7.75 -10.44 5.11
N TRP A 147 7.00 -9.34 4.97
CA TRP A 147 5.69 -9.32 4.29
C TRP A 147 5.82 -9.28 2.77
N PHE A 148 6.69 -8.40 2.26
CA PHE A 148 7.05 -8.33 0.85
C PHE A 148 8.45 -7.73 0.68
N ARG A 149 9.02 -7.93 -0.49
CA ARG A 149 10.30 -7.33 -0.88
C ARG A 149 10.29 -7.03 -2.38
N THR A 150 10.77 -5.84 -2.74
CA THR A 150 11.18 -5.49 -4.10
C THR A 150 12.66 -5.09 -4.08
N GLU A 151 13.20 -4.65 -5.21
CA GLU A 151 14.56 -4.07 -5.25
C GLU A 151 14.67 -2.82 -4.36
N ARG A 152 13.60 -2.03 -4.27
CA ARG A 152 13.59 -0.71 -3.62
C ARG A 152 12.83 -0.66 -2.30
N LEU A 153 11.84 -1.54 -2.13
CA LEU A 153 10.93 -1.54 -0.98
C LEU A 153 11.06 -2.82 -0.16
N LEU A 154 10.85 -2.65 1.15
CA LEU A 154 10.77 -3.75 2.09
C LEU A 154 9.57 -3.56 3.01
N GLY A 155 8.71 -4.57 3.07
CA GLY A 155 7.60 -4.64 4.02
C GLY A 155 7.87 -5.66 5.12
N LEU A 156 7.70 -5.25 6.37
CA LEU A 156 7.90 -6.07 7.55
C LEU A 156 6.64 -6.02 8.41
N THR A 157 6.13 -7.18 8.84
CA THR A 157 5.19 -7.20 9.95
C THR A 157 5.95 -6.94 11.25
N VAL A 158 5.32 -6.32 12.24
CA VAL A 158 5.95 -5.98 13.53
C VAL A 158 5.08 -6.49 14.67
N ASP A 159 5.57 -7.50 15.39
CA ASP A 159 4.82 -8.20 16.43
C ASP A 159 4.42 -7.28 17.59
N SER A 160 5.34 -6.41 18.02
CA SER A 160 5.15 -5.49 19.14
C SER A 160 4.10 -4.40 18.87
N TRP A 161 3.65 -4.24 17.61
CA TRP A 161 2.60 -3.31 17.22
C TRP A 161 1.25 -4.00 16.98
N GLY A 162 1.05 -5.18 17.57
CA GLY A 162 -0.18 -5.95 17.38
C GLY A 162 -0.31 -6.50 15.97
N ASP A 163 0.79 -6.99 15.39
CA ASP A 163 0.91 -7.31 13.96
C ASP A 163 0.73 -6.07 13.07
N GLY A 164 1.53 -5.04 13.33
CA GLY A 164 1.60 -3.85 12.49
C GLY A 164 2.40 -4.09 11.21
N LEU A 165 2.38 -3.13 10.28
CA LEU A 165 3.14 -3.14 9.04
C LEU A 165 4.11 -1.95 9.00
N LEU A 166 5.40 -2.22 8.82
CA LEU A 166 6.43 -1.26 8.47
C LEU A 166 6.76 -1.41 6.98
N VAL A 167 6.58 -0.34 6.21
CA VAL A 167 7.02 -0.25 4.81
C VAL A 167 8.18 0.72 4.72
N LEU A 168 9.33 0.22 4.27
CA LEU A 168 10.52 1.02 3.99
C LEU A 168 10.58 1.31 2.48
N MET A 169 10.64 2.59 2.15
CA MET A 169 10.92 3.15 0.81
C MET A 169 12.27 3.88 0.86
N PRO A 170 12.89 4.21 -0.29
CA PRO A 170 14.22 4.82 -0.31
C PRO A 170 14.38 6.04 0.61
N ASP A 171 13.42 6.96 0.57
CA ASP A 171 13.46 8.24 1.28
C ASP A 171 12.35 8.43 2.33
N SER A 172 11.65 7.34 2.69
CA SER A 172 10.63 7.40 3.75
C SER A 172 10.23 6.04 4.31
N ALA A 173 9.59 6.03 5.47
CA ALA A 173 8.97 4.85 6.04
C ALA A 173 7.52 5.12 6.43
N VAL A 174 6.67 4.11 6.26
CA VAL A 174 5.26 4.12 6.69
C VAL A 174 5.05 3.02 7.71
N LEU A 175 4.62 3.41 8.91
CA LEU A 175 4.32 2.51 10.02
C LEU A 175 2.81 2.47 10.18
N THR A 176 2.20 1.30 10.15
CA THR A 176 0.76 1.13 10.35
C THR A 176 0.50 0.11 11.44
N ALA A 177 -0.33 0.46 12.42
CA ALA A 177 -0.87 -0.46 13.42
C ALA A 177 -2.40 -0.49 13.30
N TYR A 178 -3.02 -1.65 13.53
CA TYR A 178 -4.48 -1.84 13.47
C TYR A 178 -5.05 -2.07 14.88
N GLY A 179 -6.33 -1.73 15.04
CA GLY A 179 -7.05 -1.90 16.30
C GLY A 179 -6.72 -0.82 17.34
N THR A 180 -7.02 -1.11 18.62
CA THR A 180 -6.73 -0.19 19.74
C THR A 180 -5.22 -0.06 19.93
N THR A 181 -4.72 1.13 19.62
CA THR A 181 -3.31 1.54 19.61
C THR A 181 -2.58 1.05 20.88
N PRO A 182 -1.54 0.20 20.78
CA PRO A 182 -0.50 0.23 21.80
C PRO A 182 0.17 1.60 21.71
N GLU A 183 0.43 2.27 22.85
CA GLU A 183 1.19 3.52 22.86
C GLU A 183 2.45 3.34 22.00
N LEU A 184 2.50 4.03 20.86
CA LEU A 184 3.71 4.15 20.05
C LEU A 184 4.66 5.05 20.85
N ALA A 185 5.35 4.45 21.83
CA ALA A 185 6.29 5.11 22.72
C ALA A 185 7.65 5.34 22.03
#